data_AF-A0A831LD13-F1
#
_entry.id   AF-A0A831LD13-F1
#
_cell.length_a   1.000
_cell.length_b   1.000
_cell.length_c   1.000
_cell.angle_alpha   90.00
_cell.angle_beta   90.00
_cell.angle_gamma   90.00
#
_symmetry.space_group_name_H-M   'P 1'
#
loop_
_entity.id
_entity.type
_entity.pdbx_description
1 polymer ?
#
loop_
_entity_poly.entity_id
_entity_poly.type
_entity_poly.pdbx_seq_one_letter_code
_entity_poly.pdbx_strand_id
1 'polypeptide(L)'
;MNKRYRTIIWLIILFVLIGGVFNPAEAGDGKVDNNQQNRIQPYNENPMYWQYKGKPVLLLGGSSNDNFFQQAFAGLDEELDKLVSRGGNYLRCTTSSRDEGDEFPFYRDAQTGLFDLDKWNDFYWKKFEYFLEATQKRNIIVQVEIWATYDFYSRTSHIINGKTAWERNPFNPANNKNYSESESGMFQIFRSNGQE
;
A
#
# COMPACT_ATOMS: atom_id res chain seq x y z
N MET A 1 58.74 -25.68 1.61
CA MET A 1 58.43 -26.97 0.97
C MET A 1 57.89 -27.92 2.02
N ASN A 2 56.57 -28.13 2.08
CA ASN A 2 55.96 -29.33 2.68
C ASN A 2 54.52 -29.49 2.17
N LYS A 3 54.34 -30.59 1.43
CA LYS A 3 53.11 -31.02 0.76
C LYS A 3 52.15 -31.57 1.82
N ARG A 4 51.00 -30.93 2.08
CA ARG A 4 49.83 -31.60 2.72
C ARG A 4 48.50 -30.82 2.75
N TYR A 5 48.25 -29.88 1.84
CA TYR A 5 46.93 -29.23 1.70
C TYR A 5 46.50 -29.04 0.23
N ARG A 6 46.59 -30.09 -0.58
CA ARG A 6 46.06 -30.13 -1.96
C ARG A 6 45.08 -31.30 -2.13
N THR A 7 43.97 -31.34 -1.37
CA THR A 7 42.90 -32.32 -1.62
C THR A 7 41.52 -31.94 -1.03
N ILE A 8 41.08 -30.68 -1.04
CA ILE A 8 39.66 -30.35 -0.84
C ILE A 8 39.25 -29.17 -1.76
N ILE A 9 39.45 -29.38 -3.06
CA ILE A 9 38.82 -28.60 -4.13
C ILE A 9 38.29 -29.67 -5.09
N TRP A 10 37.15 -30.31 -4.78
CA TRP A 10 36.35 -31.17 -5.67
C TRP A 10 35.03 -31.63 -5.01
N LEU A 11 34.29 -30.74 -4.33
CA LEU A 11 32.90 -31.00 -3.92
C LEU A 11 32.02 -29.77 -4.18
N ILE A 12 32.04 -29.31 -5.42
CA ILE A 12 30.87 -28.70 -6.05
C ILE A 12 30.37 -29.77 -7.03
N ILE A 13 29.05 -29.86 -7.20
CA ILE A 13 28.32 -30.72 -8.16
C ILE A 13 28.00 -32.13 -7.63
N LEU A 14 27.01 -32.23 -6.72
CA LEU A 14 25.92 -33.24 -6.83
C LEU A 14 24.84 -33.00 -5.76
N PHE A 15 23.96 -32.02 -5.95
CA PHE A 15 22.59 -32.07 -5.39
C PHE A 15 21.70 -31.15 -6.24
N VAL A 16 21.44 -31.62 -7.46
CA VAL A 16 20.29 -31.23 -8.26
C VAL A 16 19.36 -32.44 -8.25
N LEU A 17 18.07 -32.17 -7.99
CA LEU A 17 16.88 -32.97 -8.26
C LEU A 17 16.09 -33.48 -7.03
N ILE A 18 14.78 -33.27 -7.17
CA ILE A 18 13.61 -33.61 -6.34
C ILE A 18 13.32 -32.55 -5.26
N GLY A 19 12.22 -31.82 -5.28
CA GLY A 19 11.03 -31.80 -6.12
C GLY A 19 9.98 -31.01 -5.35
N GLY A 20 9.49 -29.91 -5.92
CA GLY A 20 8.50 -29.04 -5.30
C GLY A 20 8.00 -28.04 -6.32
N VAL A 21 7.05 -28.48 -7.14
CA VAL A 21 6.31 -27.64 -8.09
C VAL A 21 5.48 -26.66 -7.27
N PHE A 22 5.98 -25.44 -7.09
CA PHE A 22 5.12 -24.31 -6.81
C PHE A 22 4.53 -23.85 -8.14
N ASN A 23 3.22 -24.04 -8.31
CA ASN A 23 2.45 -23.33 -9.33
C ASN A 23 2.20 -21.91 -8.79
N PRO A 24 2.86 -20.86 -9.29
CA PRO A 24 2.27 -19.54 -9.19
C PRO A 24 1.07 -19.54 -10.14
N ALA A 25 -0.13 -19.39 -9.58
CA ALA A 25 -1.29 -18.99 -10.36
C ALA A 25 -0.89 -17.75 -11.18
N GLU A 26 -1.26 -17.75 -12.46
CA GLU A 26 -0.95 -16.71 -13.44
C GLU A 26 -1.42 -15.33 -12.94
N ALA A 27 -0.51 -14.60 -12.30
CA ALA A 27 -0.55 -13.15 -12.27
C ALA A 27 -0.07 -12.67 -13.65
N GLY A 28 -0.82 -11.76 -14.27
CA GLY A 28 -0.65 -11.35 -15.67
C GLY A 28 0.78 -10.95 -16.06
N ASP A 29 1.07 -11.04 -17.36
CA ASP A 29 2.35 -10.77 -18.04
C ASP A 29 2.76 -9.27 -18.00
N GLY A 30 2.53 -8.60 -16.87
CA GLY A 30 3.11 -7.31 -16.57
C GLY A 30 4.62 -7.46 -16.42
N LYS A 31 5.36 -7.43 -17.53
CA LYS A 31 6.82 -7.31 -17.53
C LYS A 31 7.22 -6.12 -16.67
N VAL A 32 7.60 -6.38 -15.42
CA VAL A 32 8.23 -5.40 -14.55
C VAL A 32 9.56 -5.05 -15.20
N ASP A 33 9.65 -3.81 -15.70
CA ASP A 33 10.90 -3.27 -16.21
C ASP A 33 11.91 -3.18 -15.06
N ASN A 34 12.75 -4.20 -14.95
CA ASN A 34 13.80 -4.33 -13.93
C ASN A 34 14.97 -3.36 -14.16
N ASN A 35 14.88 -2.44 -15.13
CA ASN A 35 15.89 -1.42 -15.30
C ASN A 35 15.81 -0.41 -14.14
N GLN A 36 16.69 -0.56 -13.16
CA GLN A 36 16.82 0.37 -12.03
C GLN A 36 16.98 1.83 -12.48
N GLN A 37 17.53 2.07 -13.67
CA GLN A 37 17.68 3.42 -14.23
C GLN A 37 16.33 4.10 -14.54
N ASN A 38 15.27 3.31 -14.77
CA ASN A 38 13.95 3.82 -15.10
C ASN A 38 13.11 4.18 -13.88
N ARG A 39 13.53 3.81 -12.67
CA ARG A 39 12.85 4.16 -11.42
C ARG A 39 13.09 5.61 -11.03
N ILE A 40 12.18 6.17 -10.24
CA ILE A 40 12.38 7.43 -9.53
C ILE A 40 13.54 7.25 -8.53
N GLN A 41 14.51 8.15 -8.56
CA GLN A 41 15.70 8.12 -7.70
C GLN A 41 16.34 9.52 -7.62
N PRO A 42 17.20 9.81 -6.64
CA PRO A 42 17.99 11.04 -6.64
C PRO A 42 18.75 11.21 -7.96
N TYR A 43 18.85 12.44 -8.47
CA TYR A 43 19.54 12.71 -9.73
C TYR A 43 21.06 12.59 -9.56
N ASN A 44 21.70 11.80 -10.42
CA ASN A 44 23.12 11.45 -10.27
C ASN A 44 24.08 12.65 -10.34
N GLU A 45 23.78 13.68 -11.14
CA GLU A 45 24.64 14.87 -11.25
C GLU A 45 24.38 15.90 -10.15
N ASN A 46 23.16 15.90 -9.58
CA ASN A 46 22.80 16.78 -8.47
C ASN A 46 21.72 16.11 -7.59
N PRO A 47 22.11 15.45 -6.48
CA PRO A 47 21.20 14.69 -5.60
C PRO A 47 20.12 15.52 -4.89
N MET A 48 20.15 16.85 -5.00
CA MET A 48 19.07 17.72 -4.51
C MET A 48 17.79 17.62 -5.37
N TYR A 49 17.88 17.01 -6.55
CA TYR A 49 16.77 16.82 -7.49
C TYR A 49 16.46 15.35 -7.70
N TRP A 50 15.31 15.07 -8.31
CA TRP A 50 14.90 13.74 -8.71
C TRP A 50 15.25 13.46 -10.18
N GLN A 51 15.41 12.19 -10.52
CA GLN A 51 15.38 11.71 -11.90
C GLN A 51 14.39 10.57 -12.06
N TYR A 52 13.77 10.48 -13.24
CA TYR A 52 12.88 9.39 -13.63
C TYR A 52 13.11 9.06 -15.10
N LYS A 53 13.19 7.76 -15.46
CA LYS A 53 13.56 7.32 -16.82
C LYS A 53 14.86 7.99 -17.33
N GLY A 54 15.85 8.08 -16.45
CA GLY A 54 17.16 8.67 -16.71
C GLY A 54 17.20 10.19 -16.91
N LYS A 55 16.10 10.92 -16.66
CA LYS A 55 16.02 12.37 -16.87
C LYS A 55 15.72 13.10 -15.57
N PRO A 56 16.34 14.27 -15.29
CA PRO A 56 15.92 15.16 -14.21
C PRO A 56 14.43 15.45 -14.27
N VAL A 57 13.78 15.46 -13.11
CA VAL A 57 12.34 15.70 -13.01
C VAL A 57 12.02 16.53 -11.76
N LEU A 58 11.14 17.52 -11.92
CA LEU A 58 10.44 18.16 -10.81
C LEU A 58 9.16 17.38 -10.54
N LEU A 59 8.92 16.99 -9.30
CA LEU A 59 7.66 16.36 -8.89
C LEU A 59 6.63 17.47 -8.62
N LEU A 60 5.71 17.64 -9.57
CA LEU A 60 4.61 18.58 -9.48
C LEU A 60 3.32 17.82 -9.27
N GLY A 61 2.74 17.93 -8.08
CA GLY A 61 1.55 17.19 -7.70
C GLY A 61 0.42 18.06 -7.17
N GLY A 62 -0.75 17.44 -7.08
CA GLY A 62 -1.95 18.02 -6.51
C GLY A 62 -3.12 17.04 -6.66
N SER A 63 -3.93 16.93 -5.63
CA SER A 63 -5.18 16.15 -5.63
C SER A 63 -6.23 16.85 -4.79
N SER A 64 -7.49 16.51 -5.03
CA SER A 64 -8.65 16.97 -4.25
C SER A 64 -8.81 16.22 -2.93
N ASN A 65 -8.22 15.03 -2.82
CA ASN A 65 -8.21 14.22 -1.61
C ASN A 65 -6.86 13.48 -1.44
N ASP A 66 -6.52 13.06 -0.21
CA ASP A 66 -5.26 12.38 0.08
C ASP A 66 -5.34 10.86 -0.17
N ASN A 67 -6.52 10.24 -0.02
CA ASN A 67 -6.79 8.84 -0.36
C ASN A 67 -7.57 8.69 -1.67
N PHE A 68 -7.22 9.48 -2.67
CA PHE A 68 -7.98 9.68 -3.91
C PHE A 68 -8.35 8.39 -4.68
N PHE A 69 -7.60 7.29 -4.50
CA PHE A 69 -7.96 5.98 -5.05
C PHE A 69 -9.36 5.50 -4.61
N GLN A 70 -9.88 5.98 -3.48
CA GLN A 70 -11.24 5.70 -3.01
C GLN A 70 -12.32 6.28 -3.95
N GLN A 71 -11.96 7.21 -4.84
CA GLN A 71 -12.86 7.75 -5.88
C GLN A 71 -12.73 7.01 -7.22
N ALA A 72 -12.10 5.83 -7.26
CA ALA A 72 -12.10 4.98 -8.44
C ALA A 72 -13.54 4.77 -8.94
N PHE A 73 -13.71 4.84 -10.27
CA PHE A 73 -15.00 4.79 -10.98
C PHE A 73 -15.93 6.01 -10.76
N ALA A 74 -15.48 7.05 -10.06
CA ALA A 74 -16.28 8.24 -9.75
C ALA A 74 -15.50 9.56 -9.97
N GLY A 75 -14.86 9.72 -11.12
CA GLY A 75 -14.17 10.96 -11.51
C GLY A 75 -12.64 10.93 -11.42
N LEU A 76 -12.05 9.80 -11.01
CA LEU A 76 -10.60 9.62 -10.91
C LEU A 76 -9.87 10.06 -12.18
N ASP A 77 -10.28 9.55 -13.35
CA ASP A 77 -9.59 9.82 -14.62
C ASP A 77 -9.63 11.29 -15.02
N GLU A 78 -10.74 11.98 -14.79
CA GLU A 78 -10.88 13.40 -15.12
C GLU A 78 -9.91 14.26 -14.30
N GLU A 79 -9.73 13.93 -13.02
CA GLU A 79 -8.77 14.63 -12.18
C GLU A 79 -7.32 14.31 -12.56
N LEU A 80 -7.02 13.05 -12.91
CA LEU A 80 -5.70 12.68 -13.41
C LEU A 80 -5.38 13.38 -14.74
N ASP A 81 -6.34 13.46 -15.66
CA ASP A 81 -6.21 14.19 -16.92
C ASP A 81 -6.01 15.69 -16.67
N LYS A 82 -6.75 16.25 -15.70
CA LYS A 82 -6.58 17.64 -15.27
C LYS A 82 -5.18 17.89 -14.70
N LEU A 83 -4.67 17.01 -13.83
CA LEU A 83 -3.31 17.11 -13.29
C LEU A 83 -2.27 17.16 -14.43
N VAL A 84 -2.36 16.20 -15.36
CA VAL A 84 -1.46 16.13 -16.53
C VAL A 84 -1.59 17.38 -17.41
N SER A 85 -2.81 17.87 -17.66
CA SER A 85 -3.06 19.07 -18.46
C SER A 85 -2.40 20.34 -17.88
N ARG A 86 -2.09 20.34 -16.58
CA ARG A 86 -1.38 21.42 -15.88
C ARG A 86 0.11 21.16 -15.71
N GLY A 87 0.65 20.12 -16.34
CA GLY A 87 2.05 19.72 -16.25
C GLY A 87 2.39 18.93 -14.99
N GLY A 88 1.39 18.50 -14.22
CA GLY A 88 1.59 17.64 -13.05
C GLY A 88 1.97 16.22 -13.43
N ASN A 89 2.77 15.59 -12.58
CA ASN A 89 3.37 14.26 -12.81
C ASN A 89 3.54 13.45 -11.52
N TYR A 90 2.97 13.90 -10.41
CA TYR A 90 3.17 13.30 -9.10
C TYR A 90 1.89 13.32 -8.25
N LEU A 91 1.66 12.24 -7.51
CA LEU A 91 0.58 12.14 -6.52
C LEU A 91 1.09 11.50 -5.23
N ARG A 92 0.73 12.08 -4.09
CA ARG A 92 0.77 11.38 -2.80
C ARG A 92 -0.60 10.75 -2.57
N CYS A 93 -0.62 9.48 -2.18
CA CYS A 93 -1.83 8.71 -1.96
C CYS A 93 -1.73 7.94 -0.64
N THR A 94 -2.50 8.36 0.36
CA THR A 94 -2.67 7.65 1.64
C THR A 94 -3.65 6.50 1.44
N THR A 95 -3.32 5.28 1.86
CA THR A 95 -4.21 4.11 1.75
C THR A 95 -5.27 4.06 2.85
N SER A 96 -5.91 5.19 3.12
CA SER A 96 -6.84 5.39 4.22
C SER A 96 -8.29 5.06 3.87
N SER A 97 -9.07 4.77 4.91
CA SER A 97 -10.49 4.38 4.84
C SER A 97 -11.36 5.14 5.85
N ARG A 98 -10.99 6.40 6.14
CA ARG A 98 -11.56 7.15 7.26
C ARG A 98 -12.76 8.00 6.87
N ASP A 99 -12.92 8.34 5.60
CA ASP A 99 -14.00 9.19 5.11
C ASP A 99 -15.28 8.41 4.81
N GLU A 100 -16.38 9.13 4.64
CA GLU A 100 -17.68 8.51 4.33
C GLU A 100 -17.67 7.94 2.91
N GLY A 101 -18.12 6.69 2.78
CA GLY A 101 -18.07 5.95 1.51
C GLY A 101 -16.72 5.29 1.21
N ASP A 102 -15.71 5.49 2.05
CA ASP A 102 -14.45 4.76 1.92
C ASP A 102 -14.64 3.26 2.20
N GLU A 103 -13.96 2.46 1.40
CA GLU A 103 -13.86 1.02 1.62
C GLU A 103 -12.70 0.72 2.58
N PHE A 104 -12.85 -0.26 3.47
CA PHE A 104 -11.77 -0.79 4.28
C PHE A 104 -11.02 -1.92 3.55
N PRO A 105 -9.73 -2.16 3.83
CA PRO A 105 -8.93 -3.16 3.11
C PRO A 105 -9.31 -4.62 3.42
N PHE A 106 -10.07 -4.87 4.49
CA PHE A 106 -10.43 -6.21 4.95
C PHE A 106 -11.90 -6.53 4.70
N TYR A 107 -12.19 -7.80 4.41
CA TYR A 107 -13.54 -8.29 4.18
C TYR A 107 -14.41 -8.06 5.42
N ARG A 108 -15.60 -7.50 5.22
CA ARG A 108 -16.63 -7.36 6.26
C ARG A 108 -17.71 -8.41 6.06
N ASP A 109 -17.84 -9.29 7.04
CA ASP A 109 -18.85 -10.34 7.04
C ASP A 109 -20.25 -9.73 7.20
N ALA A 110 -21.16 -10.06 6.28
CA ALA A 110 -22.47 -9.42 6.21
C ALA A 110 -23.42 -9.88 7.32
N GLN A 111 -23.20 -11.08 7.87
CA GLN A 111 -24.07 -11.69 8.89
C GLN A 111 -23.71 -11.18 10.28
N THR A 112 -22.41 -11.11 10.59
CA THR A 112 -21.89 -10.67 11.88
C THR A 112 -21.60 -9.17 11.93
N GLY A 113 -21.32 -8.55 10.79
CA GLY A 113 -20.85 -7.17 10.71
C GLY A 113 -19.41 -6.96 11.16
N LEU A 114 -18.66 -8.04 11.44
CA LEU A 114 -17.25 -8.00 11.83
C LEU A 114 -16.33 -8.14 10.60
N PHE A 115 -15.15 -7.57 10.70
CA PHE A 115 -14.07 -7.77 9.74
C PHE A 115 -13.36 -9.12 9.96
N ASP A 116 -12.93 -9.73 8.86
CA ASP A 116 -12.00 -10.86 8.82
C ASP A 116 -10.64 -10.35 8.35
N LEU A 117 -9.69 -10.19 9.27
CA LEU A 117 -8.35 -9.63 8.96
C LEU A 117 -7.47 -10.60 8.17
N ASP A 118 -7.87 -11.87 8.05
CA ASP A 118 -7.20 -12.86 7.20
C ASP A 118 -7.75 -12.88 5.76
N LYS A 119 -8.72 -12.00 5.46
CA LYS A 119 -9.35 -11.89 4.14
C LYS A 119 -9.40 -10.45 3.66
N TRP A 120 -8.93 -10.25 2.43
CA TRP A 120 -8.98 -8.95 1.78
C TRP A 120 -10.39 -8.57 1.32
N ASN A 121 -10.68 -7.27 1.31
CA ASN A 121 -11.81 -6.71 0.59
C ASN A 121 -11.41 -6.49 -0.87
N ASP A 122 -11.83 -7.39 -1.76
CA ASP A 122 -11.49 -7.32 -3.18
C ASP A 122 -11.88 -5.99 -3.83
N PHE A 123 -12.97 -5.36 -3.37
CA PHE A 123 -13.42 -4.09 -3.94
C PHE A 123 -12.45 -2.94 -3.61
N TYR A 124 -11.97 -2.87 -2.36
CA TYR A 124 -10.94 -1.91 -1.97
C TYR A 124 -9.68 -2.04 -2.84
N TRP A 125 -9.18 -3.27 -3.00
CA TRP A 125 -7.95 -3.51 -3.76
C TRP A 125 -8.13 -3.30 -5.25
N LYS A 126 -9.31 -3.59 -5.80
CA LYS A 126 -9.66 -3.26 -7.18
C LYS A 126 -9.68 -1.75 -7.44
N LYS A 127 -10.15 -0.94 -6.49
CA LYS A 127 -10.08 0.53 -6.58
C LYS A 127 -8.64 1.01 -6.59
N PHE A 128 -7.79 0.43 -5.73
CA PHE A 128 -6.38 0.77 -5.66
C PHE A 128 -5.60 0.35 -6.92
N GLU A 129 -5.84 -0.86 -7.43
CA GLU A 129 -5.27 -1.35 -8.70
C GLU A 129 -5.65 -0.44 -9.86
N TYR A 130 -6.94 -0.10 -9.99
CA TYR A 130 -7.42 0.83 -11.01
C TYR A 130 -6.68 2.16 -10.96
N PHE A 131 -6.50 2.71 -9.75
CA PHE A 131 -5.75 3.95 -9.55
C PHE A 131 -4.28 3.84 -10.00
N LEU A 132 -3.59 2.75 -9.65
CA LEU A 132 -2.20 2.53 -10.05
C LEU A 132 -2.07 2.36 -11.58
N GLU A 133 -2.99 1.64 -12.22
CA GLU A 133 -3.01 1.54 -13.68
C GLU A 133 -3.28 2.89 -14.35
N ALA A 134 -4.27 3.64 -13.84
CA ALA A 134 -4.67 4.92 -14.41
C ALA A 134 -3.55 5.97 -14.30
N THR A 135 -2.78 5.95 -13.21
CA THR A 135 -1.60 6.82 -13.02
C THR A 135 -0.43 6.37 -13.87
N GLN A 136 -0.18 5.07 -13.99
CA GLN A 136 0.87 4.51 -14.85
C GLN A 136 0.64 4.88 -16.32
N LYS A 137 -0.59 4.74 -16.83
CA LYS A 137 -0.99 5.13 -18.21
C LYS A 137 -0.65 6.59 -18.53
N ARG A 138 -0.60 7.44 -17.52
CA ARG A 138 -0.33 8.89 -17.60
C ARG A 138 1.09 9.27 -17.19
N ASN A 139 1.93 8.28 -16.89
CA ASN A 139 3.31 8.48 -16.43
C ASN A 139 3.39 9.35 -15.15
N ILE A 140 2.40 9.23 -14.27
CA ILE A 140 2.35 9.89 -12.96
C ILE A 140 3.09 9.01 -11.95
N ILE A 141 3.98 9.61 -11.16
CA ILE A 141 4.69 8.96 -10.06
C ILE A 141 3.79 9.02 -8.81
N VAL A 142 3.55 7.87 -8.19
CA VAL A 142 2.74 7.77 -6.98
C VAL A 142 3.63 7.51 -5.77
N GLN A 143 3.56 8.37 -4.76
CA GLN A 143 4.02 8.08 -3.40
C GLN A 143 2.86 7.42 -2.64
N VAL A 144 3.00 6.14 -2.35
CA VAL A 144 2.04 5.39 -1.53
C VAL A 144 2.40 5.56 -0.06
N GLU A 145 1.46 6.08 0.72
CA GLU A 145 1.54 6.14 2.17
C GLU A 145 0.63 5.07 2.76
N ILE A 146 1.24 4.00 3.28
CA ILE A 146 0.52 2.79 3.71
C ILE A 146 -0.31 3.04 4.97
N TRP A 147 0.15 3.94 5.84
CA TRP A 147 -0.50 4.26 7.11
C TRP A 147 -0.40 5.76 7.39
N ALA A 148 -1.54 6.37 7.72
CA ALA A 148 -1.57 7.64 8.40
C ALA A 148 -2.02 7.42 9.85
N THR A 149 -1.28 7.99 10.80
CA THR A 149 -1.64 7.88 12.23
C THR A 149 -3.04 8.45 12.50
N TYR A 150 -3.48 9.40 11.69
CA TYR A 150 -4.80 10.03 11.77
C TYR A 150 -5.96 9.06 11.53
N ASP A 151 -5.74 7.92 10.85
CA ASP A 151 -6.73 6.85 10.66
C ASP A 151 -7.11 6.14 11.97
N PHE A 152 -6.34 6.39 13.04
CA PHE A 152 -6.51 5.74 14.33
C PHE A 152 -6.90 6.73 15.43
N TYR A 153 -6.13 7.79 15.67
CA TYR A 153 -6.35 8.59 16.90
C TYR A 153 -7.34 9.74 16.79
N SER A 154 -7.90 10.04 15.60
CA SER A 154 -8.79 11.19 15.49
C SER A 154 -10.05 11.02 16.34
N ARG A 155 -10.27 11.96 17.26
CA ARG A 155 -11.43 11.97 18.18
C ARG A 155 -12.52 12.95 17.79
N THR A 156 -12.26 13.84 16.83
CA THR A 156 -13.14 14.98 16.52
C THR A 156 -13.37 15.20 15.03
N SER A 157 -12.59 14.57 14.15
CA SER A 157 -12.79 14.60 12.70
C SER A 157 -13.17 13.22 12.18
N HIS A 158 -13.76 13.19 10.98
CA HIS A 158 -14.18 11.93 10.32
C HIS A 158 -15.14 11.08 11.17
N ILE A 159 -15.99 11.76 11.96
CA ILE A 159 -17.07 11.11 12.71
C ILE A 159 -18.17 10.71 11.75
N ILE A 160 -18.50 9.42 11.72
CA ILE A 160 -19.54 8.87 10.85
C ILE A 160 -20.51 8.09 11.72
N ASN A 161 -21.79 8.45 11.64
CA ASN A 161 -22.84 7.85 12.46
C ASN A 161 -22.50 7.85 13.97
N GLY A 162 -21.91 8.95 14.45
CA GLY A 162 -21.51 9.13 15.85
C GLY A 162 -20.25 8.36 16.27
N LYS A 163 -19.55 7.69 15.35
CA LYS A 163 -18.32 6.92 15.62
C LYS A 163 -17.08 7.58 15.04
N THR A 164 -16.01 7.63 15.83
CA THR A 164 -14.66 8.03 15.44
C THR A 164 -14.04 7.08 14.40
N ALA A 165 -12.88 7.47 13.85
CA ALA A 165 -12.12 6.60 12.96
C ALA A 165 -11.75 5.27 13.64
N TRP A 166 -11.27 5.30 14.89
CA TRP A 166 -10.93 4.08 15.64
C TRP A 166 -12.11 3.16 15.92
N GLU A 167 -13.25 3.72 16.32
CA GLU A 167 -14.45 2.93 16.64
C GLU A 167 -15.03 2.20 15.43
N ARG A 168 -14.62 2.57 14.20
CA ARG A 168 -15.00 1.90 12.95
C ARG A 168 -13.87 1.06 12.35
N ASN A 169 -12.63 1.22 12.83
CA ASN A 169 -11.45 0.63 12.21
C ASN A 169 -11.44 -0.91 12.36
N PRO A 170 -11.05 -1.68 11.33
CA PRO A 170 -10.91 -3.13 11.39
C PRO A 170 -9.97 -3.63 12.49
N PHE A 171 -8.94 -2.86 12.83
CA PHE A 171 -7.99 -3.25 13.89
C PHE A 171 -8.51 -3.02 15.30
N ASN A 172 -9.64 -2.33 15.45
CA ASN A 172 -10.32 -2.28 16.75
C ASN A 172 -10.84 -3.68 17.10
N PRO A 173 -10.50 -4.25 18.27
CA PRO A 173 -10.96 -5.59 18.68
C PRO A 173 -12.49 -5.74 18.75
N ALA A 174 -13.24 -4.65 18.82
CA ALA A 174 -14.71 -4.68 18.75
C ALA A 174 -15.23 -4.96 17.33
N ASN A 175 -14.40 -4.77 16.31
CA ASN A 175 -14.83 -4.76 14.91
C ASN A 175 -14.29 -5.94 14.10
N ASN A 176 -13.44 -6.81 14.64
CA ASN A 176 -12.94 -7.98 13.92
C ASN A 176 -13.09 -9.28 14.73
N LYS A 177 -13.04 -10.42 14.05
CA LYS A 177 -13.15 -11.75 14.68
C LYS A 177 -11.81 -12.39 15.02
N ASN A 178 -10.69 -11.78 14.62
CA ASN A 178 -9.37 -12.39 14.61
C ASN A 178 -8.64 -12.15 15.93
N TYR A 179 -8.83 -10.98 16.56
CA TYR A 179 -8.12 -10.61 17.77
C TYR A 179 -9.01 -9.92 18.81
N SER A 180 -8.95 -10.41 20.04
CA SER A 180 -9.46 -9.74 21.24
C SER A 180 -8.53 -8.62 21.73
N GLU A 181 -8.97 -7.83 22.73
CA GLU A 181 -8.09 -6.85 23.41
C GLU A 181 -6.86 -7.55 24.03
N SER A 182 -7.04 -8.74 24.62
CA SER A 182 -5.94 -9.48 25.25
C SER A 182 -4.90 -9.99 24.26
N GLU A 183 -5.31 -10.37 23.05
CA GLU A 183 -4.38 -10.88 22.02
C GLU A 183 -3.67 -9.74 21.29
N SER A 184 -4.37 -8.65 21.00
CA SER A 184 -3.83 -7.51 20.26
C SER A 184 -3.11 -6.48 21.12
N GLY A 185 -3.43 -6.41 22.42
CA GLY A 185 -3.03 -5.32 23.31
C GLY A 185 -3.68 -3.97 22.99
N MET A 186 -4.68 -3.93 22.10
CA MET A 186 -5.38 -2.71 21.71
C MET A 186 -6.69 -2.56 22.49
N PHE A 187 -7.04 -1.34 22.87
CA PHE A 187 -8.31 -1.04 23.54
C PHE A 187 -9.41 -0.75 22.52
N GLN A 188 -10.62 -1.23 22.78
CA GLN A 188 -11.79 -0.93 21.96
C GLN A 188 -12.17 0.55 22.00
N ILE A 189 -11.91 1.21 23.13
CA ILE A 189 -12.21 2.62 23.37
C ILE A 189 -10.94 3.31 23.87
N PHE A 190 -10.64 4.50 23.34
CA PHE A 190 -9.56 5.34 23.87
C PHE A 190 -9.87 5.72 25.32
N ARG A 191 -9.17 5.10 26.28
CA ARG A 191 -9.19 5.54 27.67
C ARG A 191 -8.58 6.95 27.72
N SER A 192 -9.31 7.91 28.27
CA SER A 192 -8.67 9.16 28.70
C SER A 192 -7.66 8.80 29.79
N ASN A 193 -6.42 9.29 29.66
CA ASN A 193 -5.40 9.15 30.70
C ASN A 193 -6.00 9.56 32.06
N GLY A 194 -6.23 8.59 32.96
CA GLY A 194 -6.78 8.87 34.29
C GLY A 194 -7.77 7.86 34.88
N GLN A 195 -7.94 6.66 34.33
CA GLN A 195 -8.65 5.58 35.01
C GLN A 195 -7.81 4.30 34.91
N GLU A 196 -7.08 4.03 36.00
CA GLU A 196 -6.62 2.68 36.37
C GLU A 196 -7.82 1.77 36.64
#